data_AF-F0SGZ0-F1
#
_entry.id   AF-F0SGZ0-F1
#
_cell.length_a   1.000
_cell.length_b   1.000
_cell.length_c   1.000
_cell.angle_alpha   90.00
_cell.angle_beta   90.00
_cell.angle_gamma   90.00
#
_symmetry.space_group_name_H-M   'P 1'
#
loop_
_entity.id
_entity.type
_entity.pdbx_description
1 polymer ?
#
loop_
_entity_poly.entity_id
_entity_poly.type
_entity_poly.pdbx_seq_one_letter_code
_entity_poly.pdbx_strand_id
1 'polypeptide(L)'
;MIRKGQLAVMGLAVLVAMAGQAQAGVITFDSSNPGTWGPISAIGGGMRWSGTGGGHLYNNYWDGDDIILFAAPTTVNSWEMTNRPWAGYAGGDYGKIDIEMFDTSNNSLWFQTVDLTNYDWFNPLQVNANVNNVSRMTFYAPGDAPHYNGFWPSVDNIVYTEPFSSSAAVPEPTSLALFGISACVAGVGAARRRRGEKKAETAA
;
A
#
# COMPACT_ATOMS: atom_id res chain seq x y z
N MET A 1 -19.51 47.59 -6.67
CA MET A 1 -19.47 47.22 -5.23
C MET A 1 -19.90 45.77 -5.08
N ILE A 2 -18.93 44.86 -4.91
CA ILE A 2 -19.19 43.43 -4.69
C ILE A 2 -19.63 43.27 -3.21
N ARG A 3 -20.72 42.55 -2.97
CA ARG A 3 -21.33 42.40 -1.65
C ARG A 3 -20.53 41.41 -0.80
N LYS A 4 -20.21 41.79 0.43
CA LYS A 4 -19.35 41.09 1.41
C LYS A 4 -19.74 39.64 1.76
N GLY A 5 -20.90 39.14 1.31
CA GLY A 5 -21.36 37.76 1.55
C GLY A 5 -20.84 36.71 0.57
N GLN A 6 -20.27 37.09 -0.58
CA GLN A 6 -19.80 36.12 -1.58
C GLN A 6 -18.39 35.56 -1.33
N LEU A 7 -17.60 36.16 -0.42
CA LEU A 7 -16.25 35.69 -0.11
C LEU A 7 -16.22 34.46 0.82
N ALA A 8 -17.19 34.32 1.73
CA ALA A 8 -17.16 33.25 2.73
C ALA A 8 -17.47 31.85 2.14
N VAL A 9 -18.22 31.79 1.05
CA VAL A 9 -18.61 30.52 0.41
C VAL A 9 -17.50 29.97 -0.49
N MET A 10 -16.57 30.82 -0.97
CA MET A 10 -15.43 30.36 -1.77
C MET A 10 -14.27 29.81 -0.92
N GLY A 11 -14.18 30.14 0.37
CA GLY A 11 -13.15 29.62 1.27
C GLY A 11 -13.39 28.18 1.74
N LEU A 12 -14.66 27.73 1.77
CA LEU A 12 -15.02 26.42 2.31
C LEU A 12 -15.02 25.28 1.26
N ALA A 13 -15.08 25.62 -0.04
CA ALA A 13 -15.00 24.64 -1.12
C ALA A 13 -13.56 24.23 -1.47
N VAL A 14 -12.55 24.94 -0.97
CA VAL A 14 -11.12 24.69 -1.28
C VAL A 14 -10.43 23.85 -0.21
N LEU A 15 -11.02 23.69 0.99
CA LEU A 15 -10.36 22.94 2.08
C LEU A 15 -10.56 21.42 2.06
N VAL A 16 -11.41 20.88 1.18
CA VAL A 16 -11.70 19.43 1.12
C VAL A 16 -10.84 18.70 0.08
N ALA A 17 -10.08 19.42 -0.76
CA ALA A 17 -9.38 18.83 -1.90
C ALA A 17 -7.94 18.33 -1.63
N MET A 18 -7.45 18.35 -0.38
CA MET A 18 -6.05 17.98 -0.07
C MET A 18 -5.87 16.76 0.83
N ALA A 19 -6.94 16.10 1.25
CA ALA A 19 -6.83 14.79 1.89
C ALA A 19 -6.76 13.71 0.79
N GLY A 20 -5.60 13.58 0.14
CA GLY A 20 -5.32 12.43 -0.73
C GLY A 20 -5.47 11.14 0.08
N GLN A 21 -6.36 10.25 -0.36
CA GLN A 21 -6.55 8.96 0.29
C GLN A 21 -5.28 8.12 0.06
N ALA A 22 -4.55 7.82 1.13
CA ALA A 22 -3.50 6.80 1.07
C ALA A 22 -4.19 5.43 0.88
N GLN A 23 -3.89 4.74 -0.22
CA GLN A 23 -4.41 3.40 -0.48
C GLN A 23 -3.40 2.37 0.01
N ALA A 24 -3.84 1.47 0.89
CA ALA A 24 -3.07 0.29 1.25
C ALA A 24 -3.21 -0.78 0.16
N GLY A 25 -2.09 -1.41 -0.20
CA GLY A 25 -2.01 -2.53 -1.12
C GLY A 25 -1.43 -3.78 -0.43
N VAL A 26 -1.61 -4.93 -1.06
CA VAL A 26 -0.97 -6.20 -0.64
C VAL A 26 -0.18 -6.77 -1.81
N ILE A 27 1.04 -7.22 -1.55
CA ILE A 27 1.89 -7.96 -2.48
C ILE A 27 1.78 -9.44 -2.11
N THR A 28 1.15 -10.24 -2.96
CA THR A 28 0.85 -11.67 -2.71
C THR A 28 1.77 -12.65 -3.46
N PHE A 29 2.73 -12.13 -4.26
CA PHE A 29 3.69 -12.93 -5.05
C PHE A 29 3.11 -14.10 -5.89
N ASP A 30 1.80 -14.12 -6.17
CA ASP A 30 1.11 -15.19 -6.91
C ASP A 30 1.59 -15.39 -8.36
N SER A 31 2.37 -14.45 -8.86
CA SER A 31 2.98 -14.44 -10.19
C SER A 31 4.50 -14.50 -10.06
N SER A 32 5.15 -15.32 -10.90
CA SER A 32 6.62 -15.39 -10.99
C SER A 32 7.24 -14.18 -11.69
N ASN A 33 6.43 -13.25 -12.20
CA ASN A 33 6.90 -12.04 -12.89
C ASN A 33 7.13 -10.89 -11.89
N PRO A 34 8.39 -10.46 -11.64
CA PRO A 34 8.67 -9.39 -10.69
C PRO A 34 8.00 -8.06 -11.03
N GLY A 35 7.72 -7.80 -12.31
CA GLY A 35 7.00 -6.59 -12.76
C GLY A 35 5.54 -6.51 -12.30
N THR A 36 5.04 -7.52 -11.58
CA THR A 36 3.69 -7.53 -11.00
C THR A 36 3.66 -7.36 -9.48
N TRP A 37 4.83 -7.23 -8.81
CA TRP A 37 4.94 -7.20 -7.34
C TRP A 37 4.79 -5.79 -6.74
N GLY A 38 3.95 -4.94 -7.34
CA GLY A 38 3.68 -3.59 -6.85
C GLY A 38 4.95 -2.72 -6.78
N PRO A 39 5.28 -2.12 -5.62
CA PRO A 39 6.42 -1.20 -5.48
C PRO A 39 7.79 -1.89 -5.45
N ILE A 40 7.89 -3.21 -5.44
CA ILE A 40 9.18 -3.89 -5.42
C ILE A 40 9.89 -3.73 -6.76
N SER A 41 11.10 -3.18 -6.76
CA SER A 41 11.93 -3.01 -7.95
C SER A 41 12.85 -4.19 -8.21
N ALA A 42 13.33 -4.84 -7.15
CA ALA A 42 14.23 -5.98 -7.24
C ALA A 42 14.26 -6.78 -5.92
N ILE A 43 14.67 -8.03 -6.05
CA ILE A 43 15.13 -8.86 -4.93
C ILE A 43 16.64 -9.12 -5.12
N GLY A 44 17.36 -9.33 -4.04
CA GLY A 44 18.82 -9.49 -4.07
C GLY A 44 19.33 -10.42 -2.98
N GLY A 45 20.66 -10.61 -2.96
CA GLY A 45 21.31 -11.62 -2.12
C GLY A 45 21.11 -13.00 -2.72
N GLY A 46 20.63 -13.93 -1.90
CA GLY A 46 20.23 -15.27 -2.30
C GLY A 46 18.74 -15.42 -2.63
N MET A 47 17.90 -14.48 -2.22
CA MET A 47 16.43 -14.53 -2.21
C MET A 47 15.84 -15.02 -3.51
N ARG A 48 14.87 -15.94 -3.41
CA ARG A 48 14.22 -16.57 -4.57
C ARG A 48 12.71 -16.52 -4.47
N TRP A 49 12.08 -16.57 -5.64
CA TRP A 49 10.65 -16.85 -5.75
C TRP A 49 10.42 -18.36 -5.89
N SER A 50 9.32 -18.85 -5.32
CA SER A 50 8.82 -20.20 -5.53
C SER A 50 7.31 -20.18 -5.73
N GLY A 51 6.81 -21.08 -6.59
CA GLY A 51 5.38 -21.34 -6.76
C GLY A 51 4.88 -22.58 -6.01
N THR A 52 5.76 -23.28 -5.28
CA THR A 52 5.40 -24.51 -4.57
C THR A 52 4.63 -24.18 -3.29
N GLY A 53 3.32 -24.47 -3.28
CA GLY A 53 2.46 -24.16 -2.14
C GLY A 53 1.77 -22.80 -2.19
N GLY A 54 1.85 -22.10 -3.33
CA GLY A 54 1.46 -20.70 -3.50
C GLY A 54 2.66 -19.88 -4.00
N GLY A 55 2.44 -18.71 -4.59
CA GLY A 55 3.54 -17.82 -4.98
C GLY A 55 4.07 -17.04 -3.78
N HIS A 56 5.38 -17.04 -3.55
CA HIS A 56 6.01 -16.39 -2.39
C HIS A 56 7.50 -16.16 -2.64
N LEU A 57 8.12 -15.36 -1.78
CA LEU A 57 9.58 -15.27 -1.67
C LEU A 57 10.08 -16.18 -0.55
N TYR A 58 11.33 -16.62 -0.66
CA TYR A 58 12.04 -17.25 0.45
C TYR A 58 13.50 -16.82 0.49
N ASN A 59 14.00 -16.73 1.71
CA ASN A 59 15.40 -16.53 2.01
C ASN A 59 16.17 -17.76 1.57
N ASN A 60 17.19 -17.60 0.75
CA ASN A 60 17.91 -18.72 0.15
C ASN A 60 19.40 -18.56 0.41
N TYR A 61 20.03 -19.65 0.87
CA TYR A 61 21.27 -19.66 1.66
C TYR A 61 21.04 -19.22 3.12
N TRP A 62 21.58 -20.00 4.06
CA TRP A 62 21.43 -19.73 5.50
C TRP A 62 22.57 -18.84 6.02
N ASP A 63 23.62 -18.65 5.22
CA ASP A 63 24.88 -17.93 5.47
C ASP A 63 25.03 -16.67 4.58
N GLY A 64 23.94 -16.23 3.94
CA GLY A 64 23.93 -15.06 3.08
C GLY A 64 22.74 -14.16 3.34
N ASP A 65 22.98 -12.86 3.44
CA ASP A 65 21.92 -11.88 3.62
C ASP A 65 21.07 -11.74 2.34
N ASP A 66 19.80 -11.45 2.56
CA ASP A 66 18.77 -11.37 1.53
C ASP A 66 18.07 -10.02 1.55
N ILE A 67 17.66 -9.54 0.37
CA ILE A 67 17.21 -8.15 0.22
C ILE A 67 15.94 -8.05 -0.63
N ILE A 68 15.00 -7.20 -0.18
CA ILE A 68 13.92 -6.64 -1.01
C ILE A 68 14.19 -5.14 -1.21
N LEU A 69 14.16 -4.67 -2.46
CA LEU A 69 14.31 -3.27 -2.84
C LEU A 69 12.98 -2.71 -3.35
N PHE A 70 12.63 -1.52 -2.89
CA PHE A 70 11.46 -0.77 -3.36
C PHE A 70 11.87 0.25 -4.44
N ALA A 71 11.02 0.46 -5.44
CA ALA A 71 11.25 1.38 -6.56
C ALA A 71 11.23 2.85 -6.13
N ALA A 72 10.45 3.15 -5.10
CA ALA A 72 10.39 4.42 -4.40
C ALA A 72 10.28 4.13 -2.89
N PRO A 73 10.57 5.10 -2.01
CA PRO A 73 10.30 4.91 -0.59
C PRO A 73 8.83 4.58 -0.37
N THR A 74 8.55 3.52 0.39
CA THR A 74 7.19 3.01 0.63
C THR A 74 6.97 2.84 2.13
N THR A 75 5.73 2.93 2.60
CA THR A 75 5.40 2.53 3.97
C THR A 75 5.13 1.03 4.01
N VAL A 76 5.88 0.28 4.82
CA VAL A 76 5.67 -1.15 5.04
C VAL A 76 4.89 -1.35 6.33
N ASN A 77 3.68 -1.90 6.25
CA ASN A 77 2.79 -2.05 7.39
C ASN A 77 3.02 -3.39 8.09
N SER A 78 2.94 -4.49 7.33
CA SER A 78 3.11 -5.85 7.82
C SER A 78 3.45 -6.82 6.69
N TRP A 79 3.84 -8.04 7.03
CA TRP A 79 4.02 -9.15 6.09
C TRP A 79 3.86 -10.48 6.83
N GLU A 80 3.73 -11.56 6.07
CA GLU A 80 3.66 -12.92 6.60
C GLU A 80 4.99 -13.66 6.40
N MET A 81 5.36 -14.47 7.39
CA MET A 81 6.54 -15.32 7.32
C MET A 81 6.25 -16.72 7.83
N THR A 82 6.96 -17.69 7.28
CA THR A 82 6.97 -19.08 7.79
C THR A 82 8.39 -19.55 8.02
N ASN A 83 8.55 -20.60 8.82
CA ASN A 83 9.85 -21.17 9.12
C ASN A 83 10.47 -22.02 8.00
N ARG A 84 9.85 -22.06 6.82
CA ARG A 84 10.27 -22.94 5.73
C ARG A 84 10.11 -22.27 4.37
N PRO A 85 10.86 -22.73 3.37
CA PRO A 85 10.91 -22.02 2.10
C PRO A 85 9.75 -22.35 1.17
N TRP A 86 9.03 -23.47 1.37
CA TRP A 86 7.83 -23.83 0.61
C TRP A 86 6.99 -24.91 1.31
N ALA A 87 5.77 -25.15 0.82
CA ALA A 87 4.88 -26.20 1.33
C ALA A 87 5.51 -27.59 1.27
N GLY A 88 5.44 -28.33 2.38
CA GLY A 88 5.95 -29.70 2.45
C GLY A 88 7.47 -29.83 2.59
N TYR A 89 8.21 -28.72 2.66
CA TYR A 89 9.61 -28.75 3.06
C TYR A 89 9.74 -29.26 4.50
N ALA A 90 10.71 -30.15 4.73
CA ALA A 90 10.90 -30.86 6.00
C ALA A 90 12.34 -30.79 6.53
N GLY A 91 13.21 -29.97 5.91
CA GLY A 91 14.59 -29.77 6.34
C GLY A 91 14.77 -28.52 7.21
N GLY A 92 16.00 -28.35 7.70
CA GLY A 92 16.45 -27.19 8.46
C GLY A 92 16.13 -27.24 9.95
N ASP A 93 16.77 -26.33 10.70
CA ASP A 93 16.71 -26.31 12.17
C ASP A 93 15.61 -25.37 12.71
N TYR A 94 14.99 -24.58 11.84
CA TYR A 94 14.05 -23.49 12.16
C TYR A 94 14.65 -22.49 13.17
N GLY A 95 13.93 -21.41 13.49
CA GLY A 95 14.36 -20.53 14.57
C GLY A 95 14.15 -19.06 14.27
N LYS A 96 15.19 -18.26 14.55
CA LYS A 96 15.15 -16.80 14.55
C LYS A 96 15.88 -16.22 13.35
N ILE A 97 15.40 -15.07 12.90
CA ILE A 97 16.00 -14.27 11.84
C ILE A 97 15.94 -12.79 12.23
N ASP A 98 17.02 -12.05 11.98
CA ASP A 98 17.02 -10.60 12.16
C ASP A 98 16.62 -9.93 10.85
N ILE A 99 15.75 -8.91 10.95
CA ILE A 99 15.25 -8.16 9.81
C ILE A 99 15.42 -6.67 10.11
N GLU A 100 15.92 -5.93 9.12
CA GLU A 100 16.15 -4.50 9.23
C GLU A 100 15.65 -3.75 7.99
N MET A 101 15.06 -2.57 8.22
CA MET A 101 14.56 -1.68 7.18
C MET A 101 15.39 -0.42 7.10
N PHE A 102 15.67 0.04 5.88
CA PHE A 102 16.50 1.21 5.63
C PHE A 102 15.81 2.23 4.74
N ASP A 103 16.08 3.51 4.98
CA ASP A 103 15.78 4.58 4.03
C ASP A 103 16.77 4.61 2.86
N THR A 104 16.54 5.52 1.90
CA THR A 104 17.40 5.68 0.70
C THR A 104 18.82 6.14 1.02
N SER A 105 19.05 6.68 2.21
CA SER A 105 20.37 7.10 2.70
C SER A 105 21.08 5.99 3.49
N ASN A 106 20.50 4.78 3.55
CA ASN A 106 20.94 3.66 4.37
C ASN A 106 20.87 3.90 5.88
N ASN A 107 20.02 4.80 6.36
CA ASN A 107 19.74 4.90 7.79
C ASN A 107 18.78 3.77 8.19
N SER A 108 19.08 3.13 9.32
CA SER A 108 18.17 2.17 9.95
C SER A 108 16.89 2.86 10.41
N LEU A 109 15.76 2.34 9.96
CA LEU A 109 14.42 2.82 10.32
C LEU A 109 13.76 1.90 11.34
N TRP A 110 14.06 0.61 11.27
CA TRP A 110 13.44 -0.43 12.07
C TRP A 110 14.29 -1.69 12.07
N PHE A 111 14.33 -2.38 13.20
CA PHE A 111 15.02 -3.66 13.39
C PHE A 111 14.19 -4.56 14.31
N GLN A 112 14.13 -5.85 13.99
CA GLN A 112 13.57 -6.86 14.88
C GLN A 112 14.17 -8.24 14.64
N THR A 113 14.40 -8.97 15.74
CA THR A 113 14.55 -10.44 15.70
C THR A 113 13.17 -11.08 15.64
N VAL A 114 12.87 -11.78 14.55
CA VAL A 114 11.63 -12.54 14.34
C VAL A 114 11.85 -14.00 14.72
N ASP A 115 11.03 -14.54 15.63
CA ASP A 115 11.09 -15.93 16.07
C ASP A 115 10.04 -16.77 15.35
N LEU A 116 10.49 -17.66 14.46
CA LEU A 116 9.67 -18.52 13.63
C LEU A 116 9.59 -19.96 14.16
N THR A 117 10.11 -20.26 15.35
CA THR A 117 10.21 -21.62 15.91
C THR A 117 8.86 -22.36 15.93
N ASN A 118 7.76 -21.64 16.20
CA ASN A 118 6.42 -22.21 16.35
C ASN A 118 5.47 -21.92 15.18
N TYR A 119 6.00 -21.38 14.08
CA TYR A 119 5.23 -21.01 12.90
C TYR A 119 5.55 -21.94 11.75
N ASP A 120 4.59 -22.20 10.87
CA ASP A 120 4.78 -23.08 9.74
C ASP A 120 4.00 -22.63 8.51
N TRP A 121 4.01 -23.45 7.45
CA TRP A 121 3.33 -23.16 6.20
C TRP A 121 1.83 -22.90 6.34
N PHE A 122 1.18 -23.59 7.29
CA PHE A 122 -0.26 -23.50 7.50
C PHE A 122 -0.63 -22.57 8.66
N ASN A 123 0.37 -22.14 9.43
CA ASN A 123 0.27 -21.18 10.52
C ASN A 123 1.39 -20.12 10.37
N PRO A 124 1.25 -19.19 9.40
CA PRO A 124 2.23 -18.13 9.21
C PRO A 124 2.22 -17.13 10.37
N LEU A 125 3.38 -16.53 10.63
CA LEU A 125 3.50 -15.37 11.52
C LEU A 125 3.22 -14.10 10.73
N GLN A 126 2.31 -13.26 11.23
CA GLN A 126 2.19 -11.87 10.76
C GLN A 126 3.15 -10.97 11.55
N VAL A 127 4.15 -10.41 10.87
CA VAL A 127 5.07 -9.42 11.43
C VAL A 127 4.49 -8.03 11.20
N ASN A 128 4.35 -7.23 12.25
CA ASN A 128 3.79 -5.88 12.19
C ASN A 128 4.89 -4.84 12.44
N ALA A 129 5.07 -3.90 11.51
CA ALA A 129 6.16 -2.91 11.57
C ALA A 129 5.67 -1.45 11.47
N ASN A 130 4.78 -1.14 10.51
CA ASN A 130 4.28 0.23 10.25
C ASN A 130 5.39 1.28 10.10
N VAL A 131 6.34 1.01 9.20
CA VAL A 131 7.55 1.81 9.00
C VAL A 131 7.40 2.62 7.71
N ASN A 132 7.54 3.94 7.82
CA ASN A 132 7.47 4.84 6.68
C ASN A 132 8.83 4.98 5.99
N ASN A 133 8.82 5.36 4.70
CA ASN A 133 10.03 5.74 3.94
C ASN A 133 11.05 4.59 3.76
N VAL A 134 10.57 3.35 3.73
CA VAL A 134 11.40 2.16 3.52
C VAL A 134 11.80 2.07 2.06
N SER A 135 13.09 1.94 1.79
CA SER A 135 13.65 1.70 0.45
C SER A 135 14.24 0.30 0.31
N ARG A 136 14.66 -0.29 1.43
CA ARG A 136 15.26 -1.63 1.49
C ARG A 136 14.81 -2.35 2.74
N MET A 137 14.44 -3.63 2.59
CA MET A 137 14.38 -4.61 3.68
C MET A 137 15.56 -5.56 3.53
N THR A 138 16.28 -5.80 4.62
CA THR A 138 17.38 -6.77 4.70
C THR A 138 16.99 -7.85 5.70
N PHE A 139 17.17 -9.10 5.28
CA PHE A 139 16.96 -10.30 6.08
C PHE A 139 18.34 -10.90 6.32
N TYR A 140 18.81 -10.83 7.55
CA TYR A 140 20.15 -11.29 7.89
C TYR A 140 20.22 -12.81 7.92
N ALA A 141 21.32 -13.34 7.42
CA ALA A 141 21.60 -14.77 7.35
C ALA A 141 21.34 -15.46 8.72
N PRO A 142 20.34 -16.36 8.84
CA PRO A 142 19.98 -16.92 10.13
C PRO A 142 21.02 -17.91 10.68
N GLY A 143 21.89 -18.46 9.83
CA GLY A 143 22.92 -19.43 10.20
C GLY A 143 24.25 -18.83 10.63
N ASP A 144 24.35 -17.49 10.61
CA ASP A 144 25.44 -16.76 11.23
C ASP A 144 25.08 -16.31 12.65
N ALA A 145 26.08 -15.75 13.34
CA ALA A 145 25.87 -15.11 14.63
C ALA A 145 24.81 -14.00 14.51
N PRO A 146 23.91 -13.85 15.51
CA PRO A 146 23.93 -14.51 16.80
C PRO A 146 23.14 -15.83 16.88
N HIS A 147 22.46 -16.24 15.80
CA HIS A 147 21.44 -17.30 15.89
C HIS A 147 21.95 -18.68 15.54
N TYR A 148 22.81 -18.81 14.52
CA TYR A 148 23.38 -20.09 14.07
C TYR A 148 22.33 -21.15 13.69
N ASN A 149 21.24 -20.73 13.04
CA ASN A 149 20.16 -21.60 12.58
C ASN A 149 20.32 -21.98 11.09
N GLY A 150 20.18 -23.26 10.74
CA GLY A 150 20.14 -23.69 9.34
C GLY A 150 18.73 -23.72 8.76
N PHE A 151 18.09 -22.58 8.44
CA PHE A 151 16.76 -22.57 7.82
C PHE A 151 16.54 -21.45 6.81
N TRP A 152 15.49 -21.60 6.01
CA TRP A 152 15.17 -20.75 4.86
C TRP A 152 13.73 -20.25 4.98
N PRO A 153 13.48 -19.17 5.74
CA PRO A 153 12.11 -18.68 5.93
C PRO A 153 11.48 -18.14 4.64
N SER A 154 10.16 -18.22 4.56
CA SER A 154 9.37 -17.59 3.49
C SER A 154 8.91 -16.19 3.89
N VAL A 155 8.64 -15.35 2.88
CA VAL A 155 8.04 -14.02 2.99
C VAL A 155 6.88 -13.92 2.00
N ASP A 156 5.73 -13.51 2.48
CA ASP A 156 4.53 -13.33 1.66
C ASP A 156 3.64 -12.20 2.17
N ASN A 157 2.60 -11.85 1.42
CA ASN A 157 1.51 -10.95 1.81
C ASN A 157 2.00 -9.63 2.44
N ILE A 158 2.97 -8.96 1.78
CA ILE A 158 3.49 -7.68 2.25
C ILE A 158 2.38 -6.63 2.08
N VAL A 159 1.89 -6.11 3.20
CA VAL A 159 0.93 -5.01 3.26
C VAL A 159 1.72 -3.71 3.28
N TYR A 160 1.47 -2.86 2.29
CA TYR A 160 2.16 -1.58 2.14
C TYR A 160 1.18 -0.45 1.92
N THR A 161 1.64 0.77 2.19
CA THR A 161 0.94 2.01 1.85
C THR A 161 1.89 2.84 1.00
N GLU A 162 1.50 3.17 -0.22
CA GLU A 162 2.30 4.08 -1.04
C GLU A 162 2.24 5.48 -0.42
N PRO A 163 3.37 6.18 -0.24
CA PRO A 163 3.30 7.63 -0.11
C PRO A 163 2.68 8.17 -1.39
N PHE A 164 1.69 9.04 -1.25
CA PHE A 164 0.98 9.64 -2.37
C PHE A 164 1.97 10.25 -3.37
N SER A 165 2.29 9.51 -4.42
CA SER A 165 2.91 10.08 -5.60
C SER A 165 1.79 10.83 -6.29
N SER A 166 1.84 12.16 -6.25
CA SER A 166 0.90 13.02 -6.95
C SER A 166 1.06 12.87 -8.47
N SER A 167 0.71 11.72 -9.03
CA SER A 167 0.27 11.66 -10.42
C SER A 167 -1.08 12.35 -10.42
N ALA A 168 -1.03 13.66 -10.69
CA ALA A 168 -2.14 14.61 -10.81
C ALA A 168 -3.49 14.00 -10.42
N ALA A 169 -4.03 14.40 -9.26
CA ALA A 169 -5.39 14.10 -8.84
C ALA A 169 -6.26 14.09 -10.10
N VAL A 170 -6.72 12.90 -10.50
CA VAL A 170 -7.68 12.78 -11.60
C VAL A 170 -8.78 13.73 -11.19
N PRO A 171 -9.04 14.82 -11.95
CA PRO A 171 -10.16 15.67 -11.63
C PRO A 171 -11.36 14.75 -11.69
N GLU A 172 -11.96 14.45 -10.52
CA GLU A 172 -13.15 13.65 -10.46
C GLU A 172 -14.09 14.21 -11.51
N PRO A 173 -14.67 13.34 -12.36
CA PRO A 173 -15.25 13.78 -13.60
C PRO A 173 -16.28 14.84 -13.24
N THR A 174 -16.28 15.89 -14.05
CA THR A 174 -17.20 17.02 -14.05
C THR A 174 -18.67 16.59 -13.92
N SER A 175 -19.00 15.29 -13.95
CA SER A 175 -20.23 14.61 -13.51
C SER A 175 -20.93 15.21 -12.30
N LEU A 176 -20.25 15.45 -11.16
CA LEU A 176 -20.96 16.00 -9.98
C LEU A 176 -21.38 17.47 -10.22
N ALA A 177 -20.53 18.23 -10.91
CA ALA A 177 -20.87 19.57 -11.38
C ALA A 177 -21.92 19.54 -12.51
N LEU A 178 -21.91 18.55 -13.40
CA LEU A 178 -22.88 18.38 -14.50
C LEU A 178 -24.25 17.99 -13.96
N PHE A 179 -24.32 17.14 -12.93
CA PHE A 179 -25.58 16.80 -12.25
C PHE A 179 -26.11 18.01 -11.46
N GLY A 180 -25.23 18.78 -10.80
CA GLY A 180 -25.62 20.03 -10.14
C GLY A 180 -26.10 21.12 -11.10
N ILE A 181 -25.40 21.32 -12.22
CA ILE A 181 -25.75 22.34 -13.23
C ILE A 181 -27.06 21.96 -13.94
N SER A 182 -27.28 20.68 -14.27
CA SER A 182 -28.52 20.23 -14.89
C SER A 182 -29.73 20.34 -13.93
N ALA A 183 -29.55 20.09 -12.63
CA ALA A 183 -30.59 20.33 -11.63
C ALA A 183 -30.93 21.83 -11.46
N CYS A 184 -29.92 22.71 -11.48
CA CYS A 184 -30.15 24.16 -11.38
C CYS A 184 -30.83 24.77 -12.61
N VAL A 185 -30.51 24.30 -13.83
CA VAL A 185 -31.15 24.80 -15.07
C VAL A 185 -32.60 24.31 -15.20
N ALA A 186 -32.88 23.05 -14.83
CA ALA A 186 -34.24 22.52 -14.83
C ALA A 186 -35.15 23.21 -13.78
N GLY A 187 -34.61 23.51 -12.59
CA GLY A 187 -35.36 24.20 -11.52
C GLY A 187 -35.69 25.67 -11.85
N VAL A 188 -34.77 26.41 -12.46
CA VAL A 188 -34.99 27.83 -12.83
C VAL A 188 -35.94 27.97 -14.03
N GLY A 189 -35.92 27.03 -14.98
CA GLY A 189 -36.85 26.99 -16.12
C GLY A 189 -38.31 26.77 -15.71
N ALA A 190 -38.56 25.84 -14.78
CA ALA A 190 -39.91 25.55 -14.28
C ALA A 190 -40.52 26.71 -13.46
N ALA A 191 -39.69 27.45 -12.70
CA ALA A 191 -40.15 28.58 -11.90
C ALA A 191 -40.58 29.80 -12.73
N ARG A 192 -39.96 30.03 -13.91
CA ARG A 192 -40.36 31.12 -14.82
C ARG A 192 -41.70 30.85 -15.50
N ARG A 193 -42.02 29.60 -15.84
CA ARG A 193 -43.27 29.26 -16.54
C ARG A 193 -44.51 29.53 -15.68
N ARG A 194 -44.45 29.24 -14.37
CA ARG A 194 -45.56 29.50 -13.42
C ARG A 194 -45.85 30.98 -13.14
N ARG A 195 -44.90 31.89 -13.42
CA ARG A 195 -45.13 33.34 -13.30
C ARG A 195 -45.79 33.96 -14.54
N GLY A 196 -45.76 33.27 -15.69
CA GLY A 196 -46.50 33.69 -16.88
C GLY A 196 -48.00 33.42 -16.75
N GLU A 197 -48.38 32.29 -16.16
CA GLU A 197 -49.79 31.88 -16.03
C GLU A 197 -50.57 32.76 -15.04
N LYS A 198 -49.95 33.17 -13.92
CA LYS A 198 -50.60 34.08 -12.95
C LYS A 198 -50.84 35.51 -13.46
N LYS A 199 -50.19 35.94 -14.55
CA LYS A 199 -50.44 37.26 -15.15
C LYS A 199 -51.53 37.24 -16.22
N ALA A 200 -51.92 36.06 -16.72
CA ALA A 200 -53.00 35.91 -17.69
C ALA A 200 -54.38 35.79 -17.02
N GLU A 201 -54.44 35.40 -15.73
CA GLU A 201 -55.69 35.24 -14.99
C GLU A 201 -56.19 36.53 -14.31
N THR A 202 -55.36 37.59 -14.26
CA THR A 202 -55.75 38.90 -13.69
C THR A 202 -56.07 39.96 -14.77
N ALA A 203 -56.17 39.55 -16.03
CA ALA A 203 -56.45 40.43 -17.18
C ALA A 203 -57.69 39.98 -17.97
N ALA A 204 -58.66 39.35 -17.30
CA ALA A 204 -60.00 39.06 -17.80
C ALA A 204 -61.04 39.70 -16.89
#